data_AF-A0A672QPN9-F1
#
_entry.id   AF-A0A672QPN9-F1
#
_cell.length_a   1.000
_cell.length_b   1.000
_cell.length_c   1.000
_cell.angle_alpha   90.00
_cell.angle_beta   90.00
_cell.angle_gamma   90.00
#
_symmetry.space_group_name_H-M   'P 1'
#
loop_
_entity.id
_entity.type
_entity.pdbx_description
1 polymer ?
#
loop_
_entity_poly.entity_id
_entity_poly.type
_entity_poly.pdbx_seq_one_letter_code
_entity_poly.pdbx_strand_id
1 'polypeptide(L)'
;MYLSPLTPNTEEKPKYKPSAPKIPDGEKVDFDVRVHVSLGVFKIQIGMYVFVNETTTLFLASAGPHRYSLREKRRAERAEQQRIRAEKDKERQARREEERRRKEEEDAKKKAEEDAKKKSALSGMGSNYSSHLQKADAKKGGKKQTEREKKKKILAERRKPLNTDHLNEDKLRDKAQELFEWIKTLEAEKFEHMERLKRQKYEVTTLRMRVEELSKFYKRRGDAVIRNVKYK
;
A
#
# COMPACT_ATOMS: atom_id res chain seq x y z
N MET A 1 66.01 -17.36 -43.62
CA MET A 1 65.81 -16.50 -44.80
C MET A 1 64.90 -15.36 -44.34
N TYR A 2 65.26 -14.09 -44.24
CA TYR A 2 66.25 -13.26 -44.95
C TYR A 2 66.84 -12.21 -43.99
N LEU A 3 68.06 -11.76 -44.31
CA LEU A 3 68.83 -10.70 -43.65
C LEU A 3 68.38 -9.29 -44.11
N SER A 4 68.27 -8.35 -43.13
CA SER A 4 68.84 -6.96 -43.02
C SER A 4 68.69 -5.91 -44.16
N PRO A 5 69.05 -4.60 -43.99
CA PRO A 5 68.99 -3.63 -42.85
C PRO A 5 68.58 -2.17 -43.28
N LEU A 6 68.82 -1.15 -42.41
CA LEU A 6 68.92 0.32 -42.63
C LEU A 6 67.62 1.14 -42.42
N THR A 7 67.54 2.29 -41.73
CA THR A 7 68.48 3.20 -41.03
C THR A 7 67.67 4.08 -40.06
N PRO A 8 68.20 4.43 -38.86
CA PRO A 8 67.65 5.50 -38.03
C PRO A 8 68.19 6.86 -38.47
N ASN A 9 67.29 7.83 -38.69
CA ASN A 9 67.65 9.20 -39.03
C ASN A 9 68.27 9.91 -37.82
N THR A 10 69.41 10.53 -38.08
CA THR A 10 70.30 11.25 -37.18
C THR A 10 69.87 12.70 -37.03
N GLU A 11 69.52 13.14 -35.82
CA GLU A 11 69.59 14.56 -35.45
C GLU A 11 70.73 14.74 -34.44
N GLU A 12 71.78 15.43 -34.88
CA GLU A 12 72.97 15.76 -34.11
C GLU A 12 72.65 16.70 -32.95
N LYS A 13 73.08 16.33 -31.73
CA LYS A 13 73.23 17.27 -30.62
C LYS A 13 74.73 17.50 -30.33
N PRO A 14 75.16 18.76 -30.18
CA PRO A 14 76.58 19.11 -30.13
C PRO A 14 77.26 18.63 -28.84
N LYS A 15 78.47 18.08 -28.99
CA LYS A 15 79.37 17.66 -27.90
C LYS A 15 79.88 18.88 -27.13
N TYR A 16 79.39 19.11 -25.91
CA TYR A 16 79.98 20.04 -24.96
C TYR A 16 81.11 19.35 -24.18
N LYS A 17 82.34 19.85 -24.30
CA LYS A 17 83.47 19.45 -23.44
C LYS A 17 83.51 20.40 -22.23
N PRO A 18 83.48 19.93 -20.98
CA PRO A 18 83.69 20.81 -19.84
C PRO A 18 85.19 21.09 -19.71
N SER A 19 85.58 22.36 -19.86
CA SER A 19 86.90 22.84 -19.44
C SER A 19 86.85 23.06 -17.92
N ALA A 20 87.84 22.51 -17.20
CA ALA A 20 87.94 22.61 -15.75
C ALA A 20 88.03 24.09 -15.31
N PRO A 21 87.19 24.55 -14.36
CA PRO A 21 87.28 25.91 -13.85
C PRO A 21 88.63 26.17 -13.18
N LYS A 22 89.31 27.26 -13.57
CA LYS A 22 90.42 27.81 -12.78
C LYS A 22 89.86 28.26 -11.43
N ILE A 23 90.46 27.78 -10.34
CA ILE A 23 90.20 28.27 -8.99
C ILE A 23 90.85 29.66 -8.88
N PRO A 24 90.12 30.73 -8.55
CA PRO A 24 90.71 32.01 -8.18
C PRO A 24 91.30 31.91 -6.77
N ASP A 25 92.56 32.32 -6.64
CA ASP A 25 93.25 32.48 -5.37
C ASP A 25 92.54 33.51 -4.47
N GLY A 26 92.28 33.09 -3.23
CA GLY A 26 92.40 33.96 -2.06
C GLY A 26 91.46 35.16 -1.94
N GLU A 27 90.18 34.93 -1.75
CA GLU A 27 89.32 35.86 -1.00
C GLU A 27 88.64 35.07 0.11
N LYS A 28 88.80 35.48 1.37
CA LYS A 28 88.08 34.88 2.50
C LYS A 28 86.60 35.21 2.33
N VAL A 29 85.89 34.35 1.61
CA VAL A 29 84.44 34.39 1.48
C VAL A 29 83.86 33.85 2.78
N ASP A 30 83.15 34.69 3.55
CA ASP A 30 82.37 34.24 4.70
C ASP A 30 81.30 33.24 4.23
N PHE A 31 81.63 31.94 4.25
CA PHE A 31 80.72 30.85 3.91
C PHE A 31 79.49 30.78 4.83
N ASP A 32 79.56 31.43 5.99
CA ASP A 32 78.52 31.39 7.02
C ASP A 32 77.29 32.26 6.69
N VAL A 33 77.48 33.38 5.97
CA VAL A 33 76.39 34.35 5.70
C VAL A 33 75.37 33.78 4.72
N ARG A 34 75.80 33.07 3.67
CA ARG A 34 74.88 32.50 2.67
C ARG A 34 74.07 31.33 3.25
N VAL A 35 74.69 30.48 4.06
CA VAL A 35 74.02 29.37 4.74
C VAL A 35 73.04 29.90 5.80
N HIS A 36 73.43 30.89 6.60
CA HIS A 36 72.52 31.54 7.57
C HIS A 36 71.34 32.25 6.89
N VAL A 37 71.54 32.95 5.78
CA VAL A 37 70.46 33.60 5.01
C VAL A 37 69.53 32.54 4.41
N SER A 38 70.05 31.48 3.79
CA SER A 38 69.23 30.40 3.23
C SER A 38 68.47 29.61 4.30
N LEU A 39 69.08 29.32 5.45
CA LEU A 39 68.38 28.72 6.60
C LEU A 39 67.34 29.67 7.19
N GLY A 40 67.62 30.98 7.24
CA GLY A 40 66.68 32.00 7.69
C GLY A 40 65.44 32.06 6.81
N VAL A 41 65.61 32.09 5.49
CA VAL A 41 64.50 32.06 4.51
C VAL A 41 63.72 30.75 4.62
N PHE A 42 64.39 29.60 4.77
CA PHE A 42 63.73 28.31 4.90
C PHE A 42 62.92 28.19 6.21
N LYS A 43 63.47 28.70 7.33
CA LYS A 43 62.75 28.78 8.61
C LYS A 43 61.52 29.68 8.53
N ILE A 44 61.63 30.83 7.86
CA ILE A 44 60.49 31.74 7.63
C ILE A 44 59.43 31.07 6.74
N GLN A 45 59.84 30.38 5.68
CA GLN A 45 58.93 29.66 4.79
C GLN A 45 58.18 28.53 5.51
N ILE A 46 58.88 27.74 6.34
CA ILE A 46 58.26 26.70 7.18
C ILE A 46 57.31 27.34 8.20
N GLY A 47 57.74 28.40 8.89
CA GLY A 47 56.90 29.11 9.86
C GLY A 47 55.63 29.67 9.21
N MET A 48 55.73 30.24 8.02
CA MET A 48 54.59 30.71 7.24
C MET A 48 53.65 29.56 6.84
N TYR A 49 54.20 28.43 6.38
CA TYR A 49 53.40 27.27 5.99
C TYR A 49 52.65 26.66 7.18
N VAL A 50 53.30 26.55 8.33
CA VAL A 50 52.69 26.08 9.58
C VAL A 50 51.61 27.05 10.04
N PHE A 51 51.89 28.35 10.06
CA PHE A 51 50.91 29.37 10.43
C PHE A 51 49.70 29.39 9.50
N VAL A 52 49.90 29.29 8.18
CA VAL A 52 48.81 29.22 7.20
C VAL A 52 48.00 27.93 7.38
N ASN A 53 48.62 26.80 7.64
CA ASN A 53 47.89 25.56 7.92
C ASN A 53 47.11 25.63 9.23
N GLU A 54 47.73 26.13 10.30
CA GLU A 54 47.10 26.24 11.62
C GLU A 54 45.91 27.22 11.59
N THR A 55 46.07 28.37 10.94
CA THR A 55 44.97 29.32 10.74
C THR A 55 43.86 28.78 9.83
N THR A 56 44.22 28.05 8.77
CA THR A 56 43.24 27.43 7.86
C THR A 56 42.48 26.29 8.55
N THR A 57 43.16 25.47 9.34
CA THR A 57 42.52 24.38 10.11
C THR A 57 41.62 24.91 11.22
N LEU A 58 42.03 25.96 11.94
CA LEU A 58 41.17 26.63 12.92
C LEU A 58 39.92 27.27 12.28
N PHE A 59 40.09 27.89 11.11
CA PHE A 59 38.98 28.48 10.35
C PHE A 59 37.97 27.42 9.88
N LEU A 60 38.45 26.29 9.38
CA LEU A 60 37.60 25.15 9.01
C LEU A 60 36.91 24.52 10.22
N ALA A 61 37.61 24.42 11.35
CA ALA A 61 37.08 23.89 12.61
C ALA A 61 36.00 24.80 13.23
N SER A 62 36.05 26.12 13.03
CA SER A 62 35.02 27.05 13.53
C SER A 62 33.84 27.21 12.56
N ALA A 63 34.09 27.21 11.25
CA ALA A 63 33.05 27.39 10.23
C ALA A 63 32.26 26.10 9.91
N GLY A 64 32.88 24.92 10.08
CA GLY A 64 32.26 23.61 9.85
C GLY A 64 31.04 23.32 10.75
N PRO A 65 31.16 23.46 12.08
CA PRO A 65 30.07 23.22 13.02
C PRO A 65 28.87 24.15 12.82
N HIS A 66 29.10 25.41 12.46
CA HIS A 66 28.02 26.34 12.13
C HIS A 66 27.28 25.92 10.85
N ARG A 67 27.98 25.52 9.79
CA ARG A 67 27.35 25.08 8.53
C ARG A 67 26.63 23.75 8.68
N TYR A 68 27.16 22.86 9.51
CA TYR A 68 26.52 21.59 9.87
C TYR A 68 25.24 21.82 10.69
N SER A 69 25.29 22.63 11.75
CA SER A 69 24.10 22.92 12.56
C SER A 69 22.98 23.63 11.77
N LEU A 70 23.32 24.51 10.82
CA LEU A 70 22.36 25.09 9.88
C LEU A 70 21.71 24.05 8.94
N ARG A 71 22.45 23.00 8.55
CA ARG A 71 21.93 21.92 7.69
C ARG A 71 20.99 21.00 8.47
N GLU A 72 21.37 20.66 9.70
CA GLU A 72 20.53 19.87 10.62
C GLU A 72 19.26 20.63 11.02
N LYS A 73 19.35 21.92 11.35
CA LYS A 73 18.16 22.77 11.61
C LYS A 73 17.19 22.78 10.42
N ARG A 74 17.67 22.96 9.19
CA ARG A 74 16.83 22.89 7.97
C ARG A 74 16.25 21.50 7.73
N ARG A 75 16.93 20.43 8.15
CA ARG A 75 16.42 19.05 8.04
C ARG A 75 15.31 18.79 9.06
N ALA A 76 15.52 19.22 10.31
CA ALA A 76 14.54 19.15 11.37
C ALA A 76 13.28 19.97 11.02
N GLU A 77 13.45 21.18 10.51
CA GLU A 77 12.35 22.05 10.08
C GLU A 77 11.51 21.43 8.96
N ARG A 78 12.14 20.79 7.96
CA ARG A 78 11.39 20.07 6.90
C ARG A 78 10.63 18.86 7.46
N ALA A 79 11.24 18.11 8.38
CA ALA A 79 10.59 16.98 9.02
C ALA A 79 9.39 17.44 9.87
N GLU A 80 9.54 18.54 10.59
CA GLU A 80 8.46 19.16 11.37
C GLU A 80 7.33 19.67 10.47
N GLN A 81 7.65 20.37 9.37
CA GLN A 81 6.64 20.79 8.39
C GLN A 81 5.87 19.60 7.79
N GLN A 82 6.54 18.47 7.54
CA GLN A 82 5.87 17.26 7.07
C GLN A 82 4.95 16.68 8.15
N ARG A 83 5.38 16.66 9.41
CA ARG A 83 4.54 16.22 10.53
C ARG A 83 3.31 17.10 10.71
N ILE A 84 3.47 18.42 10.67
CA ILE A 84 2.36 19.38 10.78
C ILE A 84 1.36 19.21 9.63
N ARG A 85 1.84 19.00 8.39
CA ARG A 85 0.96 18.73 7.25
C ARG A 85 0.21 17.40 7.43
N ALA A 86 0.90 16.34 7.83
CA ALA A 86 0.28 15.04 8.09
C ALA A 86 -0.76 15.09 9.23
N GLU A 87 -0.47 15.84 10.29
CA GLU A 87 -1.37 16.04 11.43
C GLU A 87 -2.61 16.86 11.02
N LYS A 88 -2.44 17.97 10.30
CA LYS A 88 -3.57 18.73 9.74
C LYS A 88 -4.41 17.92 8.76
N ASP A 89 -3.80 17.03 7.99
CA ASP A 89 -4.53 16.15 7.06
C ASP A 89 -5.35 15.10 7.82
N LYS A 90 -4.75 14.53 8.87
CA LYS A 90 -5.42 13.58 9.76
C LYS A 90 -6.55 14.25 10.55
N GLU A 91 -6.35 15.47 11.04
CA GLU A 91 -7.37 16.27 11.72
C GLU A 91 -8.53 16.61 10.78
N ARG A 92 -8.24 17.01 9.53
CA ARG A 92 -9.28 17.25 8.51
C ARG A 92 -10.06 15.98 8.17
N GLN A 93 -9.43 14.81 8.19
CA GLN A 93 -10.13 13.53 8.00
C GLN A 93 -10.97 13.19 9.24
N ALA A 94 -10.41 13.31 10.44
CA ALA A 94 -11.10 13.05 11.69
C ALA A 94 -12.32 13.97 11.88
N ARG A 95 -12.22 15.26 11.56
CA ARG A 95 -13.36 16.20 11.61
C ARG A 95 -14.49 15.82 10.65
N ARG A 96 -14.15 15.35 9.45
CA ARG A 96 -15.17 14.86 8.49
C ARG A 96 -15.84 13.59 8.97
N GLU A 97 -15.09 12.71 9.61
CA GLU A 97 -15.63 11.47 10.18
C GLU A 97 -16.48 11.75 11.44
N GLU A 98 -16.05 12.67 12.29
CA GLU A 98 -16.79 13.09 13.48
C GLU A 98 -18.07 13.85 13.12
N GLU A 99 -18.04 14.76 12.14
CA GLU A 99 -19.24 15.46 11.66
C GLU A 99 -20.23 14.47 11.03
N ARG A 100 -19.73 13.48 10.28
CA ARG A 100 -20.56 12.38 9.80
C ARG A 100 -21.13 11.55 10.94
N ARG A 101 -20.34 11.20 11.94
CA ARG A 101 -20.79 10.41 13.10
C ARG A 101 -21.84 11.16 13.92
N ARG A 102 -21.65 12.47 14.14
CA ARG A 102 -22.61 13.33 14.84
C ARG A 102 -23.92 13.47 14.06
N LYS A 103 -23.85 13.62 12.74
CA LYS A 103 -25.04 13.65 11.87
C LYS A 103 -25.77 12.30 11.87
N GLU A 104 -25.03 11.20 11.87
CA GLU A 104 -25.58 9.84 11.98
C GLU A 104 -26.22 9.59 13.37
N GLU A 105 -25.64 10.13 14.44
CA GLU A 105 -26.19 10.08 15.81
C GLU A 105 -27.45 10.96 15.98
N GLU A 106 -27.48 12.18 15.42
CA GLU A 106 -28.65 13.07 15.43
C GLU A 106 -29.80 12.52 14.57
N ASP A 107 -29.51 11.98 13.38
CA ASP A 107 -30.52 11.33 12.53
C ASP A 107 -31.05 10.04 13.18
N ALA A 108 -30.20 9.28 13.88
CA ALA A 108 -30.63 8.10 14.63
C ALA A 108 -31.55 8.48 15.81
N LYS A 109 -31.21 9.55 16.55
CA LYS A 109 -32.03 10.03 17.67
C LYS A 109 -33.38 10.57 17.19
N LYS A 110 -33.41 11.37 16.12
CA LYS A 110 -34.64 11.88 15.51
C LYS A 110 -35.52 10.76 14.97
N LYS A 111 -34.91 9.74 14.35
CA LYS A 111 -35.61 8.55 13.86
C LYS A 111 -36.22 7.73 15.01
N ALA A 112 -35.53 7.64 16.16
CA ALA A 112 -36.03 6.96 17.35
C ALA A 112 -37.19 7.72 18.01
N GLU A 113 -37.12 9.05 18.13
CA GLU A 113 -38.22 9.87 18.63
C GLU A 113 -39.45 9.84 17.72
N GLU A 114 -39.25 9.88 16.40
CA GLU A 114 -40.36 9.72 15.44
C GLU A 114 -40.99 8.34 15.53
N ASP A 115 -40.22 7.26 15.72
CA ASP A 115 -40.76 5.92 15.88
C ASP A 115 -41.48 5.74 17.22
N ALA A 116 -40.98 6.34 18.31
CA ALA A 116 -41.68 6.35 19.58
C ALA A 116 -43.02 7.09 19.48
N LYS A 117 -43.04 8.26 18.82
CA LYS A 117 -44.26 9.06 18.60
C LYS A 117 -45.24 8.38 17.64
N LYS A 118 -44.74 7.66 16.62
CA LYS A 118 -45.57 6.82 15.73
C LYS A 118 -46.14 5.61 16.48
N LYS A 119 -45.34 4.94 17.31
CA LYS A 119 -45.79 3.80 18.12
C LYS A 119 -46.86 4.22 19.14
N SER A 120 -46.71 5.39 19.77
CA SER A 120 -47.74 5.93 20.67
C SER A 120 -49.02 6.29 19.93
N ALA A 121 -48.94 6.86 18.71
CA ALA A 121 -50.11 7.18 17.89
C ALA A 121 -50.83 5.92 17.34
N LEU A 122 -50.10 4.84 17.08
CA LEU A 122 -50.62 3.61 16.49
C LEU A 122 -51.19 2.62 17.50
N SER A 123 -50.89 2.79 18.79
CA SER A 123 -51.55 2.05 19.86
C SER A 123 -53.04 2.42 20.02
N GLY A 124 -53.51 3.51 19.39
CA GLY A 124 -54.89 3.98 19.46
C GLY A 124 -55.80 3.57 18.29
N MET A 125 -55.27 2.98 17.21
CA MET A 125 -56.04 2.86 15.96
C MET A 125 -55.88 1.51 15.25
N GLY A 126 -56.50 0.47 15.83
CA GLY A 126 -57.04 -0.72 15.13
C GLY A 126 -56.08 -1.67 14.40
N SER A 127 -56.35 -2.98 14.51
CA SER A 127 -55.47 -4.08 14.08
C SER A 127 -55.12 -4.16 12.59
N ASN A 128 -55.74 -3.37 11.71
CA ASN A 128 -55.45 -3.39 10.27
C ASN A 128 -54.21 -2.56 9.88
N TYR A 129 -53.79 -1.58 10.70
CA TYR A 129 -52.55 -0.82 10.44
C TYR A 129 -51.27 -1.61 10.80
N SER A 130 -51.40 -2.63 11.63
CA SER A 130 -50.29 -3.47 12.11
C SER A 130 -49.55 -4.20 10.98
N SER A 131 -50.22 -4.54 9.87
CA SER A 131 -49.59 -5.28 8.76
C SER A 131 -48.69 -4.41 7.88
N HIS A 132 -49.04 -3.13 7.71
CA HIS A 132 -48.23 -2.18 6.95
C HIS A 132 -46.99 -1.76 7.75
N LEU A 133 -47.13 -1.65 9.08
CA LEU A 133 -46.03 -1.33 9.97
C LEU A 133 -44.99 -2.47 10.06
N GLN A 134 -45.40 -3.73 10.08
CA GLN A 134 -44.45 -4.86 10.04
C GLN A 134 -43.60 -4.90 8.76
N LYS A 135 -44.17 -4.50 7.62
CA LYS A 135 -43.41 -4.33 6.36
C LYS A 135 -42.49 -3.11 6.38
N ALA A 136 -42.87 -2.05 7.09
CA ALA A 136 -42.06 -0.84 7.25
C ALA A 136 -40.91 -1.05 8.27
N ASP A 137 -41.17 -1.70 9.40
CA ASP A 137 -40.17 -2.04 10.42
C ASP A 137 -39.15 -3.06 9.90
N ALA A 138 -39.56 -4.03 9.07
CA ALA A 138 -38.62 -4.91 8.37
C ALA A 138 -37.68 -4.15 7.40
N LYS A 139 -38.05 -2.93 6.96
CA LYS A 139 -37.19 -2.03 6.18
C LYS A 139 -36.41 -1.02 7.06
N LYS A 140 -36.89 -0.70 8.27
CA LYS A 140 -36.36 0.38 9.11
C LYS A 140 -35.43 -0.09 10.24
N GLY A 141 -35.60 -1.32 10.73
CA GLY A 141 -34.76 -1.97 11.73
C GLY A 141 -33.65 -2.81 11.08
N GLY A 142 -32.42 -2.28 11.08
CA GLY A 142 -31.18 -2.94 10.67
C GLY A 142 -31.28 -3.61 9.31
N LYS A 143 -30.87 -2.91 8.24
CA LYS A 143 -30.89 -3.39 6.84
C LYS A 143 -30.39 -4.83 6.78
N LYS A 144 -31.31 -5.81 6.84
CA LYS A 144 -30.96 -7.23 6.73
C LYS A 144 -30.24 -7.33 5.41
N GLN A 145 -28.98 -7.77 5.46
CA GLN A 145 -28.13 -7.81 4.28
C GLN A 145 -28.92 -8.52 3.19
N THR A 146 -29.19 -7.80 2.10
CA THR A 146 -30.03 -8.34 1.04
C THR A 146 -29.38 -9.60 0.48
N GLU A 147 -30.14 -10.56 -0.03
CA GLU A 147 -29.55 -11.76 -0.66
C GLU A 147 -28.56 -11.39 -1.78
N ARG A 148 -28.77 -10.23 -2.44
CA ARG A 148 -27.82 -9.64 -3.40
C ARG A 148 -26.50 -9.23 -2.75
N GLU A 149 -26.55 -8.53 -1.62
CA GLU A 149 -25.36 -8.13 -0.86
C GLU A 149 -24.63 -9.35 -0.27
N LYS A 150 -25.36 -10.36 0.22
CA LYS A 150 -24.77 -11.62 0.70
C LYS A 150 -24.05 -12.38 -0.42
N LYS A 151 -24.71 -12.54 -1.57
CA LYS A 151 -24.11 -13.16 -2.75
C LYS A 151 -22.85 -12.41 -3.18
N LYS A 152 -22.88 -11.08 -3.22
CA LYS A 152 -21.71 -10.26 -3.56
C LYS A 152 -20.57 -10.46 -2.55
N LYS A 153 -20.89 -10.50 -1.25
CA LYS A 153 -19.90 -10.74 -0.18
C LYS A 153 -19.23 -12.11 -0.33
N ILE A 154 -20.02 -13.18 -0.49
CA ILE A 154 -19.51 -14.55 -0.63
C ILE A 154 -18.66 -14.68 -1.90
N LEU A 155 -19.09 -14.09 -3.02
CA LEU A 155 -18.32 -14.14 -4.26
C LEU A 155 -17.01 -13.34 -4.17
N ALA A 156 -17.01 -12.21 -3.47
CA ALA A 156 -15.79 -11.45 -3.23
C ALA A 156 -14.81 -12.23 -2.34
N GLU A 157 -15.30 -12.93 -1.31
CA GLU A 157 -14.50 -13.79 -0.43
C GLU A 157 -13.88 -14.98 -1.17
N ARG A 158 -14.61 -15.59 -2.10
CA ARG A 158 -14.10 -16.68 -2.94
C ARG A 158 -13.10 -16.22 -4.00
N ARG A 159 -13.10 -14.93 -4.35
CA ARG A 159 -12.24 -14.38 -5.40
C ARG A 159 -10.85 -14.11 -4.84
N LYS A 160 -9.90 -14.99 -5.13
CA LYS A 160 -8.48 -14.74 -4.85
C LYS A 160 -7.93 -13.70 -5.84
N PRO A 161 -7.30 -12.60 -5.37
CA PRO A 161 -6.65 -11.66 -6.27
C PRO A 161 -5.51 -12.37 -7.01
N LEU A 162 -5.44 -12.17 -8.33
CA LEU A 162 -4.39 -12.74 -9.16
C LEU A 162 -3.27 -11.71 -9.31
N ASN A 163 -2.06 -12.06 -8.88
CA ASN A 163 -0.87 -11.25 -9.07
C ASN A 163 0.11 -12.04 -9.95
N THR A 164 0.32 -11.58 -11.18
CA THR A 164 1.15 -12.24 -12.21
C THR A 164 2.38 -11.43 -12.62
N ASP A 165 2.49 -10.18 -12.17
CA ASP A 165 3.43 -9.20 -12.72
C ASP A 165 4.91 -9.52 -12.44
N HIS A 166 5.17 -10.42 -11.50
CA HIS A 166 6.51 -10.78 -11.01
C HIS A 166 6.77 -12.29 -11.12
N LEU A 167 5.99 -13.01 -11.93
CA LEU A 167 6.14 -14.46 -12.15
C LEU A 167 6.97 -14.76 -13.39
N ASN A 168 7.80 -15.81 -13.31
CA ASN A 168 8.56 -16.34 -14.45
C ASN A 168 7.70 -17.28 -15.32
N GLU A 169 8.12 -17.58 -16.54
CA GLU A 169 7.35 -18.36 -17.52
C GLU A 169 6.88 -19.72 -16.97
N ASP A 170 7.78 -20.49 -16.33
CA ASP A 170 7.42 -21.79 -15.76
C ASP A 170 6.34 -21.67 -14.66
N LYS A 171 6.46 -20.64 -13.80
CA LYS A 171 5.47 -20.37 -12.75
C LYS A 171 4.14 -19.90 -13.31
N LEU A 172 4.14 -19.20 -14.45
CA LEU A 172 2.92 -18.80 -15.14
C LEU A 172 2.20 -20.02 -15.73
N ARG A 173 2.93 -21.00 -16.26
CA ARG A 173 2.37 -22.27 -16.74
C ARG A 173 1.71 -23.06 -15.61
N ASP A 174 2.40 -23.19 -14.47
CA ASP A 174 1.83 -23.85 -13.29
C ASP A 174 0.57 -23.12 -12.79
N LYS A 175 0.60 -21.78 -12.75
CA LYS A 175 -0.56 -20.99 -12.32
C LYS A 175 -1.74 -21.12 -13.29
N ALA A 176 -1.48 -21.19 -14.59
CA ALA A 176 -2.52 -21.43 -15.59
C ALA A 176 -3.17 -22.80 -15.41
N GLN A 177 -2.36 -23.83 -15.13
CA GLN A 177 -2.84 -25.18 -14.85
C GLN A 177 -3.71 -25.22 -13.57
N GLU A 178 -3.27 -24.59 -12.48
CA GLU A 178 -4.04 -24.48 -11.23
C GLU A 178 -5.40 -23.79 -11.46
N LEU A 179 -5.41 -22.68 -12.20
CA LEU A 179 -6.64 -21.96 -12.52
C LEU A 179 -7.58 -22.79 -13.42
N PHE A 180 -7.02 -23.56 -14.36
CA PHE A 180 -7.79 -24.45 -15.22
C PHE A 180 -8.44 -25.58 -14.43
N GLU A 181 -7.70 -26.21 -13.52
CA GLU A 181 -8.24 -27.22 -12.60
C GLU A 181 -9.33 -26.64 -11.70
N TRP A 182 -9.12 -25.42 -11.17
CA TRP A 182 -10.12 -24.73 -10.38
C TRP A 182 -11.42 -24.46 -11.15
N ILE A 183 -11.32 -24.04 -12.42
CA ILE A 183 -12.49 -23.85 -13.30
C ILE A 183 -13.22 -25.18 -13.50
N LYS A 184 -12.48 -26.27 -13.79
CA LYS A 184 -13.09 -27.61 -13.96
C LYS A 184 -13.85 -28.05 -12.71
N THR A 185 -13.29 -27.87 -11.52
CA THR A 185 -13.98 -28.20 -10.27
C THR A 185 -15.28 -27.42 -10.12
N LEU A 186 -15.26 -26.11 -10.36
CA LEU A 186 -16.46 -25.26 -10.30
C LEU A 186 -17.52 -25.67 -11.34
N GLU A 187 -17.11 -26.07 -12.53
CA GLU A 187 -18.01 -26.59 -13.56
C GLU A 187 -18.67 -27.90 -13.16
N ALA A 188 -17.91 -28.82 -12.56
CA ALA A 188 -18.43 -30.08 -12.04
C ALA A 188 -19.45 -29.85 -10.91
N GLU A 189 -19.15 -28.99 -9.94
CA GLU A 189 -20.08 -28.62 -8.87
C GLU A 189 -21.36 -27.97 -9.43
N LYS A 190 -21.22 -27.08 -10.43
CA LYS A 190 -22.37 -26.47 -11.10
C LYS A 190 -23.25 -27.54 -11.75
N PHE A 191 -22.65 -28.52 -12.42
CA PHE A 191 -23.37 -29.63 -13.04
C PHE A 191 -24.15 -30.45 -12.01
N GLU A 192 -23.50 -30.86 -10.92
CA GLU A 192 -24.17 -31.63 -9.86
C GLU A 192 -25.35 -30.86 -9.24
N HIS A 193 -25.17 -29.55 -8.99
CA HIS A 193 -26.24 -28.70 -8.49
C HIS A 193 -27.40 -28.57 -9.48
N MET A 194 -27.12 -28.47 -10.78
CA MET A 194 -28.16 -28.42 -11.81
C MET A 194 -28.96 -29.74 -11.87
N GLU A 195 -28.29 -30.89 -11.84
CA GLU A 195 -28.97 -32.20 -11.85
C GLU A 195 -29.78 -32.43 -10.58
N ARG A 196 -29.22 -32.07 -9.41
CA ARG A 196 -29.95 -32.10 -8.14
C ARG A 196 -31.20 -31.24 -8.18
N LEU A 197 -31.11 -30.03 -8.73
CA LEU A 197 -32.26 -29.13 -8.87
C LEU A 197 -33.34 -29.72 -9.79
N LYS A 198 -32.95 -30.35 -10.90
CA LYS A 198 -33.90 -31.05 -11.80
C LYS A 198 -34.64 -32.16 -11.05
N ARG A 199 -33.91 -32.99 -10.29
CA ARG A 199 -34.49 -34.06 -9.46
C ARG A 199 -35.45 -33.50 -8.40
N GLN A 200 -35.03 -32.47 -7.67
CA GLN A 200 -35.88 -31.81 -6.66
C GLN A 200 -37.16 -31.21 -7.25
N LYS A 201 -37.08 -30.62 -8.45
CA LYS A 201 -38.28 -30.11 -9.15
C LYS A 201 -39.28 -31.23 -9.45
N TYR A 202 -38.79 -32.39 -9.90
CA TYR A 202 -39.63 -33.55 -10.12
C TYR A 202 -40.25 -34.05 -8.81
N GLU A 203 -39.45 -34.24 -7.76
CA GLU A 203 -39.91 -34.68 -6.45
C GLU A 203 -40.99 -33.75 -5.87
N VAL A 204 -40.79 -32.42 -5.94
CA VAL A 204 -41.78 -31.44 -5.50
C VAL A 204 -43.08 -31.57 -6.29
N THR A 205 -43.01 -31.79 -7.61
CA THR A 205 -44.19 -31.95 -8.45
C THR A 205 -44.98 -33.20 -8.07
N THR A 206 -44.29 -34.33 -7.93
CA THR A 206 -44.90 -35.61 -7.52
C THR A 206 -45.50 -35.51 -6.11
N LEU A 207 -44.79 -34.89 -5.16
CA LEU A 207 -45.30 -34.68 -3.81
C LEU A 207 -46.55 -33.80 -3.78
N ARG A 208 -46.60 -32.75 -4.60
CA ARG A 208 -47.80 -31.91 -4.74
C ARG A 208 -49.01 -32.72 -5.24
N MET A 209 -48.81 -33.55 -6.26
CA MET A 209 -49.87 -34.45 -6.76
C MET A 209 -50.36 -35.41 -5.68
N ARG A 210 -49.43 -36.03 -4.94
CA ARG A 210 -49.77 -36.95 -3.84
C ARG A 210 -50.54 -36.27 -2.70
N VAL A 211 -50.15 -35.04 -2.34
CA VAL A 211 -50.89 -34.24 -1.35
C VAL A 211 -52.29 -33.91 -1.84
N GLU A 212 -52.45 -33.55 -3.11
CA GLU A 212 -53.76 -33.27 -3.69
C GLU A 212 -54.67 -34.50 -3.70
N GLU A 213 -54.12 -35.65 -4.08
CA GLU A 213 -54.83 -36.93 -4.05
C GLU A 213 -55.29 -37.30 -2.64
N LEU A 214 -54.38 -37.25 -1.66
CA LEU A 214 -54.72 -37.50 -0.26
C LEU A 214 -55.79 -36.51 0.25
N SER A 215 -55.67 -35.23 -0.09
CA SER A 215 -56.64 -34.19 0.28
C SER A 215 -58.05 -34.50 -0.27
N LYS A 216 -58.16 -35.03 -1.49
CA LYS A 216 -59.44 -35.48 -2.08
C LYS A 216 -60.08 -36.62 -1.28
N PHE A 217 -59.28 -37.56 -0.76
CA PHE A 217 -59.78 -38.65 0.09
C PHE A 217 -60.26 -38.15 1.46
N TYR A 218 -59.52 -37.24 2.10
CA TYR A 218 -59.94 -36.65 3.38
C TYR A 218 -61.22 -35.83 3.25
N LYS A 219 -61.38 -35.04 2.18
CA LYS A 219 -62.63 -34.29 1.90
C LYS A 219 -63.81 -35.24 1.69
N ARG A 220 -63.67 -36.27 0.84
CA ARG A 220 -64.72 -37.27 0.61
C ARG A 220 -65.13 -38.03 1.88
N ARG A 221 -64.17 -38.35 2.75
CA ARG A 221 -64.46 -39.03 4.03
C ARG A 221 -65.20 -38.09 5.00
N GLY A 222 -64.84 -36.81 5.06
CA GLY A 222 -65.60 -35.79 5.80
C GLY A 222 -67.04 -35.65 5.31
N ASP A 223 -67.25 -35.59 3.99
CA ASP A 223 -68.59 -35.48 3.39
C ASP A 223 -69.44 -36.75 3.57
N ALA A 224 -68.82 -37.92 3.63
CA ALA A 224 -69.52 -39.18 3.92
C ALA A 224 -69.96 -39.26 5.39
N VAL A 225 -69.13 -38.78 6.32
CA VAL A 225 -69.49 -38.70 7.75
C VAL A 225 -70.63 -37.70 7.96
N ILE A 226 -70.56 -36.50 7.35
CA ILE A 226 -71.62 -35.49 7.45
C ILE A 226 -72.96 -35.99 6.88
N ARG A 227 -72.93 -36.72 5.75
CA ARG A 227 -74.15 -37.32 5.19
C ARG A 227 -74.77 -38.37 6.10
N ASN A 228 -73.99 -39.27 6.71
CA ASN A 228 -74.53 -40.29 7.62
C ASN A 228 -75.08 -39.71 8.94
N VAL A 229 -74.64 -38.53 9.38
CA VAL A 229 -75.21 -37.83 10.55
C VAL A 229 -76.55 -37.16 10.21
N LYS A 230 -76.79 -36.79 8.95
CA LYS A 230 -78.03 -36.10 8.51
C LYS A 230 -79.23 -37.04 8.31
N TYR A 231 -79.03 -38.36 8.35
CA TYR A 231 -80.07 -39.38 8.14
C TYR A 231 -80.34 -40.24 9.40
N LYS A 232 -79.97 -39.74 10.58
CA LYS A 232 -80.44 -40.24 11.89
C LYS A 232 -81.27 -39.15 12.57
#